data_AF-A0A821IE83-F1
#
_entry.id   AF-A0A821IE83-F1
#
_cell.length_a   1.000
_cell.length_b   1.000
_cell.length_c   1.000
_cell.angle_alpha   90.00
_cell.angle_beta   90.00
_cell.angle_gamma   90.00
#
_symmetry.space_group_name_H-M   'P 1'
#
loop_
_entity.id
_entity.type
_entity.pdbx_description
1 polymer ?
#
loop_
_entity_poly.entity_id
_entity_poly.type
_entity_poly.pdbx_seq_one_letter_code
_entity_poly.pdbx_strand_id
1 'polypeptide(L)'
;MFIIQLSIAIMTRIPYAVQVIYTNITQNWSKSALQIAIENVIVEFIHLFSYTFFTSSFYVSFISNSAFRRQFKKFFRKSQQDDLRIPTNYTRHTNKINNIQLT
;
A
#
# COMPACT_ATOMS: atom_id res chain seq x y z
N MET A 1 -8.39 4.32 16.28
CA MET A 1 -7.20 3.71 15.63
C MET A 1 -6.94 2.31 16.17
N PHE A 2 -6.65 2.13 17.47
CA PHE A 2 -6.32 0.82 18.05
C PHE A 2 -7.43 -0.23 17.90
N ILE A 3 -8.68 0.10 18.25
CA ILE A 3 -9.81 -0.84 18.15
C ILE A 3 -10.02 -1.30 16.70
N ILE A 4 -9.97 -0.38 15.73
CA ILE A 4 -10.16 -0.70 14.31
C ILE A 4 -9.02 -1.59 13.80
N GLN A 5 -7.76 -1.29 14.15
CA GLN A 5 -6.62 -2.13 13.79
C GLN A 5 -6.70 -3.51 14.45
N LEU A 6 -7.16 -3.59 15.70
CA LEU A 6 -7.35 -4.85 16.41
C LEU A 6 -8.43 -5.71 15.73
N SER A 7 -9.57 -5.11 15.35
CA SER A 7 -10.62 -5.81 14.61
C SER A 7 -10.10 -6.37 13.28
N ILE A 8 -9.35 -5.57 12.52
CA ILE A 8 -8.77 -6.01 11.24
C ILE A 8 -7.71 -7.09 11.46
N ALA A 9 -6.89 -6.98 12.52
CA ALA A 9 -5.90 -8.00 12.88
C ALA A 9 -6.57 -9.33 13.22
N ILE A 10 -7.64 -9.30 14.01
CA ILE A 10 -8.42 -10.50 14.36
C ILE A 10 -9.00 -11.15 13.09
N MET A 11 -9.64 -10.37 12.21
CA MET A 11 -10.26 -10.91 10.99
C MET A 11 -9.26 -11.46 9.98
N THR A 12 -8.02 -10.99 9.98
CA THR A 12 -6.99 -11.44 9.02
C THR A 12 -6.08 -12.53 9.59
N ARG A 13 -5.68 -12.42 10.85
CA ARG A 13 -4.72 -13.34 11.48
C ARG A 13 -5.36 -14.64 11.96
N ILE A 14 -6.60 -14.62 12.44
CA ILE A 14 -7.26 -15.85 12.91
C ILE A 14 -7.47 -16.84 11.76
N PRO A 15 -8.05 -16.46 10.60
CA PRO A 15 -8.23 -17.39 9.50
C PRO A 15 -6.90 -17.98 9.00
N TYR A 16 -5.86 -17.16 8.95
CA TYR A 16 -4.51 -17.61 8.59
C TYR A 16 -3.96 -18.64 9.59
N ALA A 17 -4.05 -18.36 10.90
CA ALA A 17 -3.59 -19.31 11.92
C ALA A 17 -4.37 -20.64 11.87
N VAL A 18 -5.69 -20.57 11.70
CA VAL A 18 -6.55 -21.76 11.55
C VAL A 18 -6.14 -22.57 10.32
N GLN A 19 -5.89 -21.92 9.18
CA GLN A 19 -5.45 -22.59 7.96
C GLN A 19 -4.08 -23.27 8.12
N VAL A 20 -3.12 -22.63 8.79
CA VAL A 20 -1.81 -23.23 9.07
C VAL A 20 -1.95 -24.45 9.97
N ILE A 21 -2.76 -24.37 11.03
CA ILE A 21 -3.00 -25.51 11.94
C ILE A 21 -3.68 -26.65 11.18
N TYR A 22 -4.71 -26.34 10.39
CA TYR A 22 -5.45 -27.32 9.60
C TYR A 22 -4.56 -28.06 8.61
N THR A 23 -3.73 -27.33 7.86
CA THR A 23 -2.82 -27.93 6.87
C THR A 23 -1.75 -28.81 7.53
N ASN A 24 -1.22 -28.42 8.68
CA ASN A 24 -0.28 -29.25 9.43
C ASN A 24 -0.92 -30.55 9.97
N ILE A 25 -2.13 -30.49 10.52
CA ILE A 25 -2.82 -31.67 11.06
C ILE A 25 -3.20 -32.65 9.95
N THR A 26 -3.64 -32.13 8.81
CA THR A 26 -4.19 -32.94 7.71
C THR A 26 -3.17 -33.29 6.62
N GLN A 27 -1.89 -33.01 6.83
CA GLN A 27 -0.82 -33.21 5.84
C GLN A 27 -0.70 -34.68 5.39
N ASN A 28 -0.94 -35.63 6.30
CA ASN A 28 -0.80 -37.06 6.02
C ASN A 28 -2.15 -37.75 5.72
N TRP A 29 -3.23 -36.99 5.59
CA TRP A 29 -4.55 -37.57 5.35
C TRP A 29 -4.73 -37.81 3.85
N SER A 30 -5.34 -38.95 3.50
CA SER A 30 -5.71 -39.22 2.11
C SER A 30 -6.86 -38.30 1.70
N LYS A 31 -6.58 -37.36 0.80
CA LYS A 31 -7.54 -36.38 0.28
C LYS A 31 -7.81 -36.65 -1.19
N SER A 32 -9.05 -36.45 -1.63
CA SER A 32 -9.39 -36.51 -3.05
C SER A 32 -8.76 -35.33 -3.81
N ALA A 33 -8.53 -35.49 -5.12
CA ALA A 33 -8.00 -34.42 -5.97
C ALA A 33 -8.88 -33.16 -5.94
N LEU A 34 -10.21 -33.32 -5.87
CA LEU A 34 -11.15 -32.21 -5.76
C LEU A 34 -11.00 -31.46 -4.43
N GLN A 35 -10.82 -32.20 -3.33
CA GLN A 35 -10.64 -31.60 -2.01
C GLN A 35 -9.34 -30.78 -1.94
N ILE A 36 -8.25 -31.31 -2.50
CA ILE A 36 -6.97 -30.58 -2.58
C ILE A 36 -7.12 -29.30 -3.40
N ALA A 37 -7.82 -29.35 -4.53
CA ALA A 37 -8.06 -28.17 -5.36
C ALA A 37 -8.85 -27.08 -4.62
N ILE A 38 -9.91 -27.46 -3.89
CA ILE A 38 -10.73 -26.52 -3.10
C ILE A 38 -9.89 -25.91 -1.97
N GLU A 39 -9.13 -26.73 -1.24
CA GLU A 39 -8.26 -26.25 -0.16
C GLU A 39 -7.24 -25.23 -0.69
N ASN A 40 -6.60 -25.50 -1.83
CA ASN A 40 -5.64 -24.55 -2.42
C ASN A 40 -6.28 -23.19 -2.76
N VAL A 41 -7.49 -23.18 -3.32
CA VAL A 41 -8.21 -21.93 -3.59
C VAL A 41 -8.49 -21.17 -2.30
N ILE A 42 -8.94 -21.86 -1.25
CA ILE A 42 -9.21 -21.25 0.06
C ILE A 42 -7.91 -20.67 0.67
N VAL A 43 -6.79 -21.40 0.58
CA VAL A 43 -5.49 -20.93 1.06
C VAL A 43 -5.07 -19.64 0.35
N GLU A 44 -5.19 -19.58 -0.97
CA GLU A 44 -4.87 -18.36 -1.73
C GLU A 44 -5.76 -17.17 -1.33
N PHE A 45 -7.06 -17.40 -1.12
CA PHE A 45 -7.95 -16.36 -0.59
C PHE A 45 -7.49 -15.85 0.78
N ILE A 46 -7.12 -16.76 1.69
CA ILE A 46 -6.63 -16.40 3.03
C ILE A 46 -5.32 -15.60 2.95
N HIS A 47 -4.42 -15.96 2.04
CA HIS A 47 -3.20 -15.18 1.78
C HIS A 47 -3.50 -13.78 1.25
N LEU A 48 -4.43 -13.65 0.31
CA LEU A 48 -4.87 -12.36 -0.22
C LEU A 48 -5.43 -11.46 0.90
N PHE A 49 -6.24 -12.04 1.79
CA PHE A 49 -6.77 -11.34 2.98
C PHE A 49 -5.67 -10.95 3.98
N SER A 50 -4.64 -11.77 4.13
CA SER A 50 -3.49 -11.44 4.98
C SER A 50 -2.70 -10.25 4.43
N TYR A 51 -2.50 -10.15 3.11
CA TYR A 51 -1.80 -9.01 2.50
C TYR A 51 -2.57 -7.69 2.62
N THR A 52 -3.90 -7.74 2.58
CA THR A 52 -4.72 -6.54 2.75
C THR A 52 -4.56 -5.90 4.13
N PHE A 53 -4.14 -6.66 5.15
CA PHE A 53 -3.76 -6.13 6.47
C PHE A 53 -2.72 -5.00 6.38
N PHE A 54 -1.70 -5.14 5.53
CA PHE A 54 -0.65 -4.12 5.38
C PHE A 54 -1.21 -2.81 4.83
N THR A 55 -2.06 -2.89 3.82
CA THR A 55 -2.73 -1.69 3.25
C THR A 55 -3.74 -1.09 4.22
N SER A 56 -4.38 -1.91 5.07
CA SER A 56 -5.41 -1.45 6.00
C SER A 56 -4.89 -0.42 7.00
N SER A 57 -3.63 -0.54 7.44
CA SER A 57 -3.02 0.42 8.38
C SER A 57 -2.94 1.84 7.79
N PHE A 58 -2.70 1.96 6.49
CA PHE A 58 -2.74 3.23 5.78
C PHE A 58 -4.16 3.82 5.77
N TYR A 59 -5.16 3.03 5.37
CA TYR A 59 -6.56 3.49 5.34
C TYR A 59 -7.09 3.86 6.73
N VAL A 60 -6.80 3.05 7.74
CA VAL A 60 -7.20 3.35 9.14
C VAL A 60 -6.55 4.64 9.62
N SER A 61 -5.28 4.85 9.31
CA SER A 61 -4.57 6.10 9.66
C SER A 61 -5.17 7.30 8.92
N PHE A 62 -5.51 7.16 7.65
CA PHE A 62 -6.14 8.20 6.85
C PHE A 62 -7.53 8.59 7.38
N ILE A 63 -8.34 7.62 7.78
CA ILE A 63 -9.70 7.88 8.30
C ILE A 63 -9.66 8.38 9.75
N SER A 64 -8.84 7.77 10.60
CA SER A 64 -8.87 8.03 12.05
C SER A 64 -8.03 9.23 12.48
N ASN A 65 -6.97 9.59 11.72
CA ASN A 65 -6.00 10.60 12.17
C ASN A 65 -6.06 11.86 11.30
N SER A 66 -6.56 12.95 11.87
CA SER A 66 -6.67 14.26 11.21
C SER A 66 -5.29 14.89 10.92
N ALA A 67 -4.29 14.66 11.77
CA ALA A 67 -2.92 15.13 11.57
C ALA A 67 -2.26 14.40 10.39
N PHE A 68 -2.47 13.09 10.29
CA PHE A 68 -2.01 12.28 9.15
C PHE A 68 -2.59 12.81 7.84
N ARG A 69 -3.91 13.08 7.77
CA ARG A 69 -4.54 13.69 6.59
C ARG A 69 -3.93 15.04 6.21
N ARG A 70 -3.62 15.89 7.19
CA ARG A 70 -2.99 17.20 6.94
C ARG A 70 -1.59 17.03 6.34
N GLN A 71 -0.79 16.10 6.86
CA GLN A 71 0.54 15.82 6.31
C GLN A 71 0.46 15.19 4.92
N PHE A 72 -0.45 14.25 4.72
CA PHE A 72 -0.67 13.63 3.42
C PHE A 72 -1.05 14.68 2.37
N LYS A 73 -2.01 15.58 2.65
CA LYS A 73 -2.35 16.69 1.75
C LYS A 73 -1.17 17.62 1.44
N LYS A 74 -0.30 17.88 2.43
CA LYS A 74 0.92 18.69 2.22
C LYS A 74 1.91 18.00 1.28
N PHE A 75 2.09 16.68 1.41
CA PHE A 75 2.96 15.90 0.53
C PHE A 75 2.53 16.01 -0.93
N PHE A 76 1.25 15.79 -1.23
CA PHE A 76 0.73 15.91 -2.60
C PHE A 76 0.77 17.34 -3.15
N ARG A 77 0.46 18.34 -2.31
CA ARG A 77 0.57 19.75 -2.71
C ARG A 77 2.00 20.19 -3.02
N LYS A 78 2.99 19.68 -2.28
CA LYS A 78 4.40 19.96 -2.54
C LYS A 78 4.87 19.31 -3.83
N SER A 79 4.49 18.06 -4.07
CA SER A 79 4.78 17.35 -5.33
C SER A 79 4.23 18.11 -6.54
N GLN A 80 3.04 18.70 -6.43
CA GLN A 80 2.44 19.50 -7.51
C GLN A 80 3.18 20.84 -7.73
N GLN A 81 3.74 21.44 -6.68
CA GLN A 81 4.55 22.66 -6.80
C GLN A 81 5.94 22.40 -7.37
N ASP A 82 6.54 21.25 -7.10
CA ASP A 82 7.86 20.89 -7.62
C ASP A 82 7.80 20.54 -9.13
N ASP A 83 6.72 19.93 -9.62
CA ASP A 83 6.50 19.73 -11.07
C ASP A 83 6.27 21.04 -11.84
N LEU A 84 5.67 22.05 -11.18
CA LEU A 84 5.46 23.39 -11.76
C LEU A 84 6.70 24.29 -11.68
N ARG A 85 7.75 23.88 -10.98
CA ARG A 85 9.06 24.55 -10.98
C ARG A 85 9.92 23.97 -12.11
N ILE A 86 9.53 24.24 -13.35
CA ILE A 86 10.48 24.17 -14.47
C ILE A 86 11.67 25.08 -14.08
N PRO A 87 12.92 24.58 -14.08
CA PRO A 87 14.07 25.40 -13.74
C PRO A 87 14.17 26.54 -14.75
N THR A 88 13.87 27.77 -14.30
CA THR A 88 13.98 29.03 -15.05
C THR A 88 15.43 29.38 -15.43
N ASN A 89 16.39 28.47 -15.23
CA ASN A 89 17.78 28.65 -15.64
C ASN A 89 17.98 28.63 -17.17
N TYR A 90 17.03 28.12 -17.95
CA TYR A 90 17.11 28.23 -19.42
C TYR A 90 16.84 29.64 -19.95
N THR A 91 16.06 30.46 -19.24
CA THR A 91 15.71 31.82 -19.69
C THR A 91 16.81 32.85 -19.42
N ARG A 92 17.77 32.53 -18.53
CA ARG A 92 18.88 33.43 -18.20
C ARG A 92 20.04 33.35 -19.19
N HIS A 93 20.19 32.23 -19.90
CA HIS A 93 21.23 32.07 -20.91
C HIS A 93 20.86 32.70 -22.26
N THR A 94 19.58 32.70 -22.66
CA THR A 94 19.15 33.33 -23.92
C THR A 94 19.25 34.86 -23.89
N ASN A 95 18.95 35.50 -22.76
CA ASN A 95 19.15 36.94 -22.62
C ASN A 95 20.63 37.35 -22.58
N LYS A 96 21.53 36.46 -22.13
CA LYS A 96 22.96 36.75 -22.15
C LYS A 96 23.56 36.60 -23.56
N ILE A 97 23.04 35.67 -24.37
CA ILE A 97 23.49 35.48 -25.76
C ILE A 97 23.02 36.65 -26.65
N ASN A 98 21.78 37.13 -26.48
CA ASN A 98 21.28 38.27 -27.27
C ASN A 98 22.02 39.58 -26.97
N ASN A 99 22.47 39.80 -25.73
CA ASN A 99 23.24 41.00 -25.38
C ASN A 99 24.72 40.94 -25.81
N ILE A 100 25.24 39.79 -26.25
CA ILE A 100 26.62 39.67 -26.75
C ILE A 100 26.68 39.85 -28.27
N GLN A 101 25.55 39.71 -28.99
CA GLN A 101 25.49 39.96 -30.44
C GLN A 101 25.12 41.40 -30.82
N LEU A 102 24.90 42.28 -29.85
CA LEU A 102 24.53 43.69 -30.03
C LEU A 102 25.67 44.68 -29.69
N THR A 103 26.90 44.18 -29.50
CA THR A 103 28.13 44.97 -29.31
C THR A 103 29.19 44.51 -30.29
#